data_AF-A0A2I1XAH7-F1
#
_entry.id   AF-A0A2I1XAH7-F1
#
_cell.length_a   1.000
_cell.length_b   1.000
_cell.length_c   1.000
_cell.angle_alpha   90.00
_cell.angle_beta   90.00
_cell.angle_gamma   90.00
#
_symmetry.space_group_name_H-M   'P 1'
#
loop_
_entity.id
_entity.type
_entity.pdbx_description
1 polymer ?
#
loop_
_entity_poly.entity_id
_entity_poly.type
_entity_poly.pdbx_seq_one_letter_code
_entity_poly.pdbx_strand_id
1 'polypeptide(L)'
;MIYFVSRHQGAVEWIQHQTEWKVDCFLPHLDTVKIEAGDVVLGTLPLHLAAEVCKKGAAFYFLQLPQKLQLRGSEYSVDEMNGMGACLRRFDVRAWD
;
A
#
# COMPACT_ATOMS: atom_id res chain seq x y z
N MET A 1 6.47 11.72 5.87
CA MET A 1 5.13 11.69 5.25
C MET A 1 4.62 10.26 5.21
N ILE A 2 3.30 10.08 5.30
CA ILE A 2 2.63 8.79 5.09
C ILE A 2 1.89 8.84 3.76
N TYR A 3 2.34 8.01 2.81
CA TYR A 3 1.73 7.86 1.50
C TYR A 3 0.85 6.62 1.48
N PHE A 4 -0.33 6.73 0.86
CA PHE A 4 -1.13 5.57 0.46
C PHE A 4 -1.22 5.51 -1.06
N VAL A 5 -0.75 4.39 -1.62
CA VAL A 5 -0.65 4.19 -3.07
C VAL A 5 -1.65 3.14 -3.51
N SER A 6 -2.69 3.58 -4.21
CA SER A 6 -3.71 2.71 -4.79
C SER A 6 -4.48 3.43 -5.90
N ARG A 7 -4.84 2.69 -6.95
CA ARG A 7 -5.81 3.12 -7.96
C ARG A 7 -7.26 2.70 -7.66
N HIS A 8 -7.44 1.87 -6.62
CA HIS A 8 -8.71 1.30 -6.22
C HIS A 8 -9.38 2.18 -5.16
N GLN A 9 -10.58 2.67 -5.47
CA GLN A 9 -11.33 3.58 -4.61
C GLN A 9 -11.67 2.93 -3.27
N GLY A 10 -12.05 1.64 -3.28
CA GLY A 10 -12.35 0.87 -2.09
C GLY A 10 -11.18 0.76 -1.12
N ALA A 11 -9.97 0.60 -1.66
CA ALA A 11 -8.76 0.56 -0.83
C ALA A 11 -8.44 1.93 -0.21
N VAL A 12 -8.73 3.03 -0.92
CA VAL A 12 -8.59 4.40 -0.42
C VAL A 12 -9.58 4.67 0.72
N GLU A 13 -10.83 4.29 0.54
CA GLU A 13 -11.86 4.40 1.59
C GLU A 13 -11.52 3.50 2.78
N TRP A 14 -11.06 2.28 2.52
CA TRP A 14 -10.70 1.33 3.57
C TRP A 14 -9.59 1.86 4.47
N ILE A 15 -8.53 2.46 3.91
CA ILE A 15 -7.43 3.01 4.73
C ILE A 15 -7.88 4.24 5.53
N GLN A 16 -8.83 5.03 5.02
CA GLN A 16 -9.38 6.18 5.74
C GLN A 16 -10.15 5.77 6.99
N HIS A 17 -10.62 4.52 7.06
CA HIS A 17 -11.29 3.95 8.24
C HIS A 17 -10.30 3.37 9.27
N GLN A 18 -9.01 3.25 8.95
CA GLN A 18 -8.00 2.71 9.89
C GLN A 18 -7.43 3.83 10.75
N THR A 19 -7.74 3.81 12.05
CA THR A 19 -7.35 4.88 12.99
C THR A 19 -5.85 4.93 13.29
N GLU A 20 -5.12 3.85 13.01
CA GLU A 20 -3.68 3.72 13.23
C GLU A 20 -2.85 4.51 12.21
N TRP A 21 -3.44 4.88 11.07
CA TRP A 21 -2.74 5.50 9.95
C TRP A 21 -3.30 6.88 9.64
N LYS A 22 -2.50 7.91 9.91
CA LYS A 22 -2.78 9.26 9.44
C LYS A 22 -2.11 9.46 8.07
N VAL A 23 -2.82 9.07 7.00
CA VAL A 23 -2.31 9.22 5.62
C VAL A 23 -2.28 10.69 5.23
N ASP A 24 -1.12 11.17 4.80
CA ASP A 24 -0.91 12.56 4.37
C ASP A 24 -1.15 12.72 2.86
N CYS A 25 -0.91 11.66 2.08
CA CYS A 25 -0.93 11.71 0.62
C CYS A 25 -1.58 10.46 0.02
N PHE A 26 -2.59 10.64 -0.83
CA PHE A 26 -3.22 9.58 -1.62
C PHE A 26 -2.78 9.69 -3.08
N LEU A 27 -2.17 8.64 -3.62
CA LEU A 27 -1.61 8.65 -4.96
C LEU A 27 -2.02 7.39 -5.74
N PRO A 28 -2.43 7.50 -7.02
CA PRO A 28 -2.66 6.32 -7.85
C PRO A 28 -1.36 5.66 -8.32
N HIS A 29 -0.26 6.42 -8.35
CA HIS A 29 1.07 5.97 -8.74
C HIS A 29 2.13 6.67 -7.92
N LEU A 30 3.19 5.95 -7.55
CA LEU A 30 4.28 6.49 -6.75
C LEU A 30 5.47 6.86 -7.63
N ASP A 31 5.90 8.11 -7.53
CA ASP A 31 7.21 8.55 -7.98
C ASP A 31 8.21 8.45 -6.82
N THR A 32 9.07 7.44 -6.85
CA THR A 32 10.02 7.17 -5.75
C THR A 32 11.08 8.26 -5.60
N VAL A 33 11.27 9.14 -6.58
CA VAL A 33 12.21 10.27 -6.48
C VAL A 33 11.84 11.17 -5.29
N LYS A 34 10.55 11.31 -5.01
CA LYS A 34 9.99 12.17 -3.94
C LYS A 34 10.03 11.53 -2.54
N ILE A 35 10.39 10.26 -2.44
CA ILE A 35 10.44 9.54 -1.16
C ILE A 35 11.78 9.80 -0.47
N GLU A 36 11.68 10.14 0.81
CA GLU A 36 12.79 10.42 1.71
C GLU A 36 12.91 9.37 2.82
N ALA A 37 14.07 9.32 3.46
CA ALA A 37 14.28 8.43 4.60
C ALA A 37 13.33 8.78 5.75
N GLY A 38 12.72 7.76 6.37
CA GLY A 38 11.73 7.94 7.43
C GLY A 38 10.28 8.13 6.94
N ASP A 39 10.04 8.24 5.63
CA ASP A 39 8.69 8.15 5.08
C ASP A 39 8.08 6.77 5.28
N VAL A 40 6.76 6.70 5.22
CA VAL A 40 6.00 5.45 5.23
C VAL A 40 5.17 5.37 3.95
N VAL A 41 5.32 4.28 3.21
CA VAL A 41 4.55 4.01 1.99
C VAL A 41 3.66 2.79 2.23
N LEU A 42 2.36 3.01 2.14
CA LEU A 42 1.30 2.02 2.32
C LEU A 42 0.68 1.69 0.96
N GLY A 43 0.22 0.46 0.77
CA GLY A 43 -0.61 0.07 -0.38
C GLY A 43 0.00 -1.02 -1.25
N THR A 44 -0.36 -1.05 -2.53
CA THR A 44 0.07 -2.09 -3.46
C THR A 44 1.05 -1.50 -4.46
N LEU A 45 2.32 -1.91 -4.39
CA LEU A 45 3.37 -1.46 -5.29
C LEU A 45 3.91 -2.60 -6.16
N PRO A 46 4.31 -2.32 -7.42
CA PRO A 46 5.27 -3.14 -8.13
C PRO A 46 6.53 -3.37 -7.29
N LEU A 47 7.08 -4.59 -7.32
CA LEU A 47 8.22 -4.98 -6.46
C LEU A 47 9.44 -4.06 -6.62
N HIS A 48 9.74 -3.61 -7.84
CA HIS A 48 10.86 -2.70 -8.08
C HIS A 48 10.68 -1.34 -7.39
N LEU A 49 9.46 -0.80 -7.31
CA LEU A 49 9.19 0.44 -6.58
C LEU A 49 9.28 0.22 -5.07
N ALA A 50 8.76 -0.90 -4.56
CA ALA A 50 8.91 -1.25 -3.15
C ALA A 50 10.39 -1.39 -2.75
N ALA A 51 11.22 -1.98 -3.60
CA ALA A 51 12.66 -2.07 -3.37
C ALA A 51 13.33 -0.69 -3.30
N GLU A 52 12.99 0.23 -4.19
CA GLU A 52 13.52 1.60 -4.17
C GLU A 52 13.07 2.39 -2.93
N VAL A 53 11.82 2.21 -2.48
CA VAL A 53 11.33 2.76 -1.20
C VAL A 53 12.18 2.26 -0.03
N CYS A 54 12.38 0.94 0.08
CA CYS A 54 13.19 0.34 1.14
C CYS A 54 14.66 0.81 1.08
N LYS A 55 15.24 0.87 -0.12
CA LYS A 55 16.61 1.35 -0.37
C LYS A 55 16.83 2.80 0.07
N LYS A 56 15.81 3.64 -0.05
CA LYS A 56 15.81 5.05 0.41
C LYS A 56 15.68 5.20 1.93
N GLY A 57 15.50 4.12 2.68
CA GLY A 57 15.31 4.16 4.13
C GLY A 57 13.88 4.52 4.55
N ALA A 58 12.92 4.45 3.63
CA ALA A 58 11.49 4.57 3.94
C ALA A 58 10.91 3.18 4.30
N ALA A 59 9.85 3.17 5.10
CA ALA A 59 9.15 1.94 5.48
C ALA A 59 8.07 1.60 4.46
N PHE A 60 8.06 0.37 3.97
CA PHE A 60 7.01 -0.13 3.07
C PHE A 60 6.05 -1.08 3.80
N TYR A 61 4.74 -0.80 3.68
CA TYR A 61 3.66 -1.70 4.10
C TYR A 61 2.79 -2.07 2.91
N PHE A 62 2.71 -3.36 2.62
CA PHE A 62 1.86 -3.88 1.56
C PHE A 62 0.41 -4.05 2.06
N LEU A 63 -0.56 -3.61 1.24
CA LEU A 63 -1.97 -3.92 1.45
C LEU A 63 -2.25 -5.37 1.03
N GLN A 64 -2.28 -6.26 2.02
CA GLN A 64 -2.66 -7.65 1.82
C GLN A 64 -4.18 -7.77 1.77
N LEU A 65 -4.70 -8.23 0.64
CA LEU A 65 -6.11 -8.59 0.48
C LEU A 65 -6.20 -10.07 0.07
N PRO A 66 -6.55 -10.98 0.99
CA PRO A 66 -6.75 -12.39 0.66
C PRO A 66 -7.92 -12.57 -0.31
N GLN A 67 -7.62 -13.00 -1.55
CA GLN A 67 -8.62 -13.13 -2.62
C GLN A 67 -8.65 -14.53 -3.22
N LYS A 68 -9.87 -15.03 -3.44
CA LYS A 68 -10.10 -16.15 -4.37
C LYS A 68 -9.76 -15.70 -5.79
N LEU A 69 -9.26 -16.63 -6.62
CA LEU A 69 -8.80 -16.34 -7.99
C LEU A 69 -9.83 -15.54 -8.80
N GLN A 70 -11.08 -15.96 -8.80
CA GLN A 70 -12.17 -15.34 -9.57
C GLN A 70 -12.53 -13.90 -9.15
N LEU A 71 -12.06 -13.45 -7.98
CA LEU A 71 -12.35 -12.12 -7.47
C LEU A 71 -11.17 -11.15 -7.65
N ARG A 72 -9.99 -11.64 -8.06
CA ARG A 72 -8.80 -10.78 -8.22
C ARG A 72 -9.04 -9.71 -9.28
N GLY A 73 -8.55 -8.50 -9.01
CA GLY A 73 -8.65 -7.35 -9.90
C GLY A 73 -9.98 -6.59 -9.85
N SER A 74 -10.96 -7.06 -9.06
CA SER A 74 -12.22 -6.38 -8.80
C SER A 74 -12.06 -5.22 -7.80
N GLU A 75 -13.04 -4.32 -7.82
CA GLU A 75 -13.22 -3.28 -6.80
C GLU A 75 -14.06 -3.83 -5.63
N TYR A 76 -13.81 -3.36 -4.41
CA TYR A 76 -14.50 -3.81 -3.21
C TYR A 76 -14.88 -2.64 -2.30
N SER A 77 -15.99 -2.77 -1.61
CA SER A 77 -16.34 -1.90 -0.49
C SER A 77 -15.43 -2.13 0.73
N VAL A 78 -15.44 -1.17 1.65
CA VAL A 78 -14.76 -1.27 2.95
C VAL A 78 -15.18 -2.52 3.72
N ASP A 79 -16.48 -2.84 3.73
CA ASP A 79 -17.03 -4.00 4.45
C ASP A 79 -16.57 -5.32 3.83
N GLU A 80 -16.52 -5.42 2.50
CA GLU A 80 -15.98 -6.59 1.80
C GLU A 80 -14.49 -6.77 2.11
N MET A 81 -13.70 -5.70 2.05
CA MET A 81 -12.27 -5.75 2.39
C MET A 81 -12.05 -6.20 3.84
N ASN A 82 -12.85 -5.69 4.79
CA ASN A 82 -12.82 -6.12 6.19
C ASN A 82 -13.19 -7.60 6.32
N GLY A 83 -14.28 -8.05 5.66
CA GLY A 83 -14.70 -9.45 5.67
C GLY A 83 -13.68 -10.40 5.04
N MET A 84 -12.85 -9.92 4.11
CA MET A 84 -11.76 -10.67 3.49
C MET A 84 -10.47 -10.68 4.32
N GLY A 85 -10.41 -9.91 5.41
CA GLY A 85 -9.22 -9.80 6.24
C GLY A 85 -8.14 -8.93 5.60
N ALA A 86 -8.52 -7.84 4.94
CA ALA A 86 -7.58 -6.83 4.48
C ALA A 86 -6.70 -6.34 5.63
N CYS A 87 -5.39 -6.27 5.40
CA CYS A 87 -4.45 -5.77 6.41
C CYS A 87 -3.22 -5.13 5.76
N LEU A 88 -2.55 -4.26 6.52
CA LEU A 88 -1.26 -3.72 6.16
C LEU A 88 -0.14 -4.53 6.83
N ARG A 89 0.83 -5.00 6.04
CA ARG A 89 1.99 -5.73 6.55
C ARG A 89 3.29 -5.10 6.08
N ARG A 90 4.20 -4.88 7.01
CA ARG A 90 5.54 -4.35 6.69
C ARG A 90 6.37 -5.38 5.93
N PHE A 91 7.06 -4.93 4.88
CA PHE A 91 8.05 -5.72 4.16
C PHE A 91 9.36 -4.94 4.03
N ASP A 92 10.46 -5.70 3.95
CA ASP A 92 11.75 -5.22 3.48
C ASP A 92 12.02 -5.90 2.13
N VAL A 93 12.04 -5.10 1.06
CA VAL A 93 12.14 -5.58 -0.31
C VAL A 93 13.48 -5.16 -0.88
N ARG A 94 14.19 -6.09 -1.50
CA ARG A 94 15.49 -5.85 -2.14
C ARG A 94 15.48 -6.43 -3.54
N ALA A 95 15.89 -5.63 -4.53
CA ALA A 95 16.25 -6.13 -5.84
C ALA A 95 17.66 -6.72 -5.77
N TRP A 96 17.91 -7.77 -6.56
CA TRP A 96 19.25 -8.29 -6.78
C TRP A 96 19.68 -7.89 -8.19
N ASP A 97 20.91 -7.41 -8.29
CA ASP A 97 21.58 -7.11 -9.55
C ASP A 97 22.24 -8.36 -10.12
#